data_AF-A0A1I8B4A9-F1
#
_entry.id   AF-A0A1I8B4A9-F1
#
_cell.length_a   1.000
_cell.length_b   1.000
_cell.length_c   1.000
_cell.angle_alpha   90.00
_cell.angle_beta   90.00
_cell.angle_gamma   90.00
#
_symmetry.space_group_name_H-M   'P 1'
#
loop_
_entity.id
_entity.type
_entity.pdbx_description
1 polymer ?
#
loop_
_entity_poly.entity_id
_entity_poly.type
_entity_poly.pdbx_seq_one_letter_code
_entity_poly.pdbx_strand_id
1 'polypeptide(L)'
;MVQLKEDDSTSNDIVLDDLNSSLNTILDMIKDDTQQFPPIDLLEQIKDCLECLASSSPSELASQRVRFVSLSWPADLRIVLQRIFRTFNIPEEYTRVCYKLSNFAAQCLGNDWLRSDLQFLKLLASLSSGRLLVILDEPDKVDIDQLNACLRLQEFFIGCVEDDAEWLSDDEATFLSETCQKACTFICEYVIECDKQSIDIPQNLNLFLTLSRYFYEFLEIGGAQILEQNLLEKVSPLFEKISSGGFLNFEFFIFLFIEIDNTEECEQISLPSLDL
;
A
#
# COMPACT_ATOMS: atom_id res chain seq x y z
N MET A 1 -45.56 -19.69 -1.93
CA MET A 1 -44.13 -19.80 -1.57
C MET A 1 -43.52 -18.42 -1.77
N VAL A 2 -43.56 -17.59 -0.73
CA VAL A 2 -42.84 -16.31 -0.69
C VAL A 2 -41.48 -16.67 -0.10
N GLN A 3 -40.42 -16.56 -0.91
CA GLN A 3 -39.05 -16.68 -0.40
C GLN A 3 -38.71 -15.38 0.32
N LEU A 4 -38.59 -15.46 1.63
CA LEU A 4 -37.93 -14.45 2.46
C LEU A 4 -36.44 -14.44 2.07
N LYS A 5 -36.02 -13.35 1.42
CA LYS A 5 -34.62 -12.93 1.24
C LYS A 5 -34.44 -11.62 2.02
N GLU A 6 -34.66 -11.67 3.32
CA GLU A 6 -34.39 -10.58 4.25
C GLU A 6 -33.84 -11.26 5.51
N ASP A 7 -32.52 -11.29 5.69
CA ASP A 7 -31.89 -11.55 7.00
C ASP A 7 -30.35 -11.33 7.01
N ASP A 8 -29.66 -11.33 5.86
CA ASP A 8 -28.18 -11.18 5.85
C ASP A 8 -27.71 -9.71 5.95
N SER A 9 -28.44 -8.74 5.38
CA SER A 9 -28.01 -7.34 5.37
C SER A 9 -28.10 -6.68 6.75
N THR A 10 -29.12 -7.02 7.54
CA THR A 10 -29.37 -6.41 8.85
C THR A 10 -28.35 -6.86 9.90
N SER A 11 -27.85 -8.09 9.80
CA SER A 11 -26.81 -8.60 10.70
C SER A 11 -25.46 -7.91 10.47
N ASN A 12 -25.11 -7.65 9.20
CA ASN A 12 -23.85 -6.99 8.87
C ASN A 12 -23.83 -5.52 9.27
N ASP A 13 -24.95 -4.81 9.12
CA ASP A 13 -25.06 -3.42 9.55
C ASP A 13 -24.90 -3.27 11.07
N ILE A 14 -25.43 -4.21 11.87
CA ILE A 14 -25.27 -4.19 13.33
C ILE A 14 -23.79 -4.35 13.72
N VAL A 15 -23.09 -5.33 13.12
CA VAL A 15 -21.67 -5.55 13.39
C VAL A 15 -20.84 -4.33 12.99
N LEU A 16 -21.16 -3.73 11.85
CA LEU A 16 -20.52 -2.50 11.36
C LEU A 16 -20.69 -1.35 12.36
N ASP A 17 -21.88 -1.21 12.95
CA ASP A 17 -22.20 -0.15 13.91
C ASP A 17 -21.45 -0.36 15.22
N ASP A 18 -21.36 -1.59 15.70
CA ASP A 18 -20.62 -1.96 16.90
C ASP A 18 -19.11 -1.69 16.73
N LEU A 19 -18.54 -2.02 15.57
CA LEU A 19 -17.14 -1.72 15.26
C LEU A 19 -16.86 -0.21 15.24
N ASN A 20 -17.71 0.56 14.55
CA ASN A 20 -17.57 2.02 14.49
C ASN A 20 -17.75 2.68 15.86
N SER A 21 -18.69 2.17 16.68
CA SER A 21 -18.88 2.65 18.06
C SER A 21 -17.66 2.36 18.93
N SER A 22 -17.07 1.18 18.78
CA SER A 22 -15.84 0.78 19.49
C SER A 22 -14.67 1.68 19.10
N LEU A 23 -14.46 1.93 17.80
CA LEU A 23 -13.42 2.85 17.31
C LEU A 23 -13.56 4.25 17.90
N ASN A 24 -14.76 4.84 17.83
CA ASN A 24 -15.01 6.17 18.39
C ASN A 24 -14.73 6.20 19.90
N THR A 25 -15.18 5.20 20.64
CA THR A 25 -15.00 5.12 22.09
C THR A 25 -13.52 5.05 22.47
N ILE A 26 -12.74 4.17 21.83
CA ILE A 26 -11.32 4.01 22.15
C ILE A 26 -10.54 5.26 21.76
N LEU A 27 -10.81 5.84 20.59
CA LEU A 27 -10.11 7.04 20.12
C LEU A 27 -10.41 8.27 20.96
N ASP A 28 -11.66 8.45 21.42
CA ASP A 28 -12.03 9.50 22.36
C ASP A 28 -11.23 9.39 23.68
N MET A 29 -10.86 8.19 24.11
CA MET A 29 -10.06 7.99 25.32
C MET A 29 -8.58 8.40 25.15
N ILE A 30 -8.01 8.28 23.95
CA ILE A 30 -6.55 8.40 23.74
C ILE A 30 -6.12 9.63 22.92
N LYS A 31 -7.06 10.31 22.24
CA LYS A 31 -6.73 11.44 21.36
C LYS A 31 -6.22 12.67 22.11
N ASP A 32 -6.74 12.94 23.30
CA ASP A 32 -6.42 14.15 24.07
C ASP A 32 -5.17 13.99 24.96
N ASP A 33 -4.77 12.77 25.33
CA ASP A 33 -3.57 12.55 26.14
C ASP A 33 -2.30 12.68 25.29
N THR A 34 -1.70 13.87 25.33
CA THR A 34 -0.48 14.21 24.58
C THR A 34 0.82 13.96 25.32
N GLN A 35 0.76 13.56 26.60
CA GLN A 35 1.97 13.45 27.44
C GLN A 35 2.63 12.08 27.34
N GLN A 36 1.88 11.05 26.94
CA GLN A 36 2.36 9.68 26.86
C GLN A 36 1.92 9.02 25.54
N PHE A 37 2.62 7.93 25.17
CA PHE A 37 2.13 7.06 24.12
C PHE A 37 0.80 6.42 24.55
N PRO A 38 -0.18 6.26 23.64
CA PRO A 38 -1.36 5.47 23.93
C PRO A 38 -0.98 4.07 24.41
N PRO A 39 -1.76 3.45 25.29
CA PRO A 39 -1.58 2.03 25.61
C PRO A 39 -1.61 1.19 24.34
N ILE A 40 -0.57 0.37 24.13
CA ILE A 40 -0.42 -0.43 22.90
C ILE A 40 -1.61 -1.38 22.70
N ASP A 41 -2.16 -1.94 23.78
CA ASP A 41 -3.33 -2.82 23.74
C ASP A 41 -4.58 -2.13 23.15
N LEU A 42 -4.72 -0.81 23.33
CA LEU A 42 -5.81 -0.04 22.74
C LEU A 42 -5.56 0.21 21.24
N LEU A 43 -4.31 0.45 20.84
CA LEU A 43 -3.95 0.56 19.43
C LEU A 43 -4.17 -0.76 18.68
N GLU A 44 -3.87 -1.89 19.32
CA GLU A 44 -4.14 -3.23 18.78
C GLU A 44 -5.65 -3.49 18.63
N GLN A 45 -6.48 -3.06 19.59
CA GLN A 45 -7.94 -3.16 19.45
C GLN A 45 -8.49 -2.30 18.31
N ILE A 46 -7.96 -1.08 18.13
CA ILE A 46 -8.31 -0.24 16.97
C ILE A 46 -7.88 -0.95 15.69
N LYS A 47 -6.69 -1.56 15.67
CA LYS A 47 -6.17 -2.30 14.51
C LYS A 47 -7.08 -3.47 14.16
N ASP A 48 -7.49 -4.28 15.13
CA ASP A 48 -8.39 -5.41 14.91
C ASP A 48 -9.75 -4.93 14.37
N CYS A 49 -10.30 -3.83 14.91
CA CYS A 49 -11.54 -3.26 14.40
C CYS A 49 -11.41 -2.79 12.95
N LEU A 50 -10.35 -2.05 12.62
CA LEU A 50 -10.10 -1.56 11.26
C LEU A 50 -9.81 -2.71 10.29
N GLU A 51 -9.11 -3.76 10.72
CA GLU A 51 -8.86 -4.96 9.93
C GLU A 51 -10.17 -5.66 9.55
N CYS A 52 -11.10 -5.80 10.51
CA CYS A 52 -12.44 -6.31 10.22
C CYS A 52 -13.20 -5.44 9.20
N LEU A 53 -13.12 -4.12 9.33
CA LEU A 53 -13.75 -3.21 8.35
C LEU A 53 -13.11 -3.36 6.96
N ALA A 54 -11.79 -3.35 6.89
CA ALA A 54 -10.99 -3.43 5.66
C ALA A 54 -11.07 -4.81 4.97
N SER A 55 -11.52 -5.85 5.66
CA SER A 55 -11.71 -7.19 5.10
C SER A 55 -12.88 -7.30 4.11
N SER A 56 -13.70 -6.25 4.00
CA SER A 56 -14.79 -6.18 3.02
C SER A 56 -14.24 -6.05 1.58
N SER A 57 -15.04 -6.45 0.59
CA SER A 57 -14.64 -6.31 -0.82
C SER A 57 -14.42 -4.83 -1.21
N PRO A 58 -13.59 -4.53 -2.23
CA PRO A 58 -13.38 -3.15 -2.68
C PRO A 58 -14.67 -2.40 -3.02
N SER A 59 -15.65 -3.10 -3.62
CA SER A 59 -16.97 -2.53 -3.91
C SER A 59 -17.79 -2.20 -2.66
N GLU A 60 -17.71 -3.03 -1.62
CA GLU A 60 -18.40 -2.78 -0.36
C GLU A 60 -17.76 -1.60 0.38
N LEU A 61 -16.43 -1.56 0.45
CA LEU A 61 -15.69 -0.44 1.03
C LEU A 61 -16.03 0.87 0.33
N ALA A 62 -16.08 0.88 -1.00
CA ALA A 62 -16.48 2.06 -1.77
C ALA A 62 -17.90 2.53 -1.39
N SER A 63 -18.84 1.60 -1.20
CA SER A 63 -20.21 1.95 -0.78
C SER A 63 -20.30 2.48 0.66
N GLN A 64 -19.42 2.00 1.55
CA GLN A 64 -19.40 2.38 2.97
C GLN A 64 -18.56 3.63 3.24
N ARG A 65 -17.68 4.02 2.32
CA ARG A 65 -16.74 5.15 2.48
C ARG A 65 -17.44 6.45 2.87
N VAL A 66 -18.56 6.77 2.23
CA VAL A 66 -19.37 7.97 2.54
C VAL A 66 -19.82 7.96 4.00
N ARG A 67 -20.20 6.78 4.50
CA ARG A 67 -20.58 6.57 5.89
C ARG A 67 -19.37 6.76 6.81
N PHE A 68 -18.24 6.12 6.51
CA PHE A 68 -17.04 6.21 7.34
C PHE A 68 -16.52 7.64 7.48
N VAL A 69 -16.45 8.40 6.39
CA VAL A 69 -15.98 9.79 6.40
C VAL A 69 -16.86 10.71 7.26
N SER A 70 -18.12 10.35 7.49
CA SER A 70 -19.04 11.12 8.35
C SER A 70 -18.86 10.87 9.86
N LEU A 71 -18.10 9.84 10.24
CA LEU A 71 -17.83 9.49 11.64
C LEU A 71 -16.66 10.30 12.21
N SER A 72 -16.47 10.29 13.53
CA SER A 72 -15.38 11.02 14.19
C SER A 72 -14.06 10.26 14.19
N TRP A 73 -14.09 8.92 14.27
CA TRP A 73 -12.89 8.09 14.34
C TRP A 73 -11.84 8.37 13.25
N PRO A 74 -12.17 8.71 11.98
CA PRO A 74 -11.15 8.98 10.97
C PRO A 74 -10.24 10.16 11.33
N ALA A 75 -10.84 11.24 11.84
CA ALA A 75 -10.13 12.44 12.24
C ALA A 75 -9.36 12.22 13.55
N ASP A 76 -9.96 11.52 14.51
CA ASP A 76 -9.34 11.23 15.80
C ASP A 76 -8.15 10.25 15.65
N LEU A 77 -8.29 9.22 14.81
CA LEU A 77 -7.21 8.30 14.47
C LEU A 77 -6.04 9.04 13.82
N ARG A 78 -6.34 9.97 12.90
CA ARG A 78 -5.31 10.80 12.27
C ARG A 78 -4.54 11.63 13.30
N ILE A 79 -5.23 12.23 14.28
CA ILE A 79 -4.58 12.98 15.37
C ILE A 79 -3.63 12.07 16.16
N VAL A 80 -4.10 10.88 16.54
CA VAL A 80 -3.31 9.90 17.30
C VAL A 80 -2.07 9.46 16.51
N LEU A 81 -2.25 9.05 15.26
CA LEU A 81 -1.15 8.59 14.40
C LEU A 81 -0.15 9.72 14.13
N GLN A 82 -0.62 10.93 13.83
CA GLN A 82 0.25 12.09 13.60
C GLN A 82 1.10 12.40 14.83
N ARG A 83 0.55 12.30 16.04
CA ARG A 83 1.29 12.47 17.29
C ARG A 83 2.39 11.41 17.43
N ILE A 84 2.05 10.15 17.20
CA ILE A 84 3.01 9.04 17.33
C ILE A 84 4.13 9.20 16.29
N PHE A 85 3.79 9.35 15.01
CA PHE A 85 4.75 9.46 13.91
C PHE A 85 5.68 10.69 14.00
N ARG A 86 5.25 11.76 14.67
CA ARG A 86 6.09 12.94 14.92
C ARG A 86 7.00 12.80 16.14
N THR A 87 6.80 11.78 16.97
CA THR A 87 7.64 11.56 18.15
C THR A 87 8.98 11.00 17.73
N PHE A 88 10.07 11.54 18.27
CA PHE A 88 11.41 11.01 18.01
C PHE A 88 11.61 9.67 18.73
N ASN A 89 12.32 8.73 18.12
CA ASN A 89 12.61 7.40 18.67
C ASN A 89 11.35 6.60 19.06
N ILE A 90 10.40 6.45 18.13
CA ILE A 90 9.22 5.61 18.33
C ILE A 90 9.66 4.16 18.57
N PRO A 91 9.16 3.48 19.63
CA PRO A 91 9.47 2.06 19.82
C PRO A 91 8.96 1.21 18.65
N GLU A 92 9.70 0.16 18.32
CA GLU A 92 9.42 -0.69 17.15
C GLU A 92 8.00 -1.29 17.17
N GLU A 93 7.48 -1.68 18.33
CA GLU A 93 6.11 -2.19 18.47
C GLU A 93 5.04 -1.15 18.07
N TYR A 94 5.23 0.12 18.43
CA TYR A 94 4.33 1.20 18.04
C TYR A 94 4.41 1.49 16.55
N THR A 95 5.64 1.52 16.01
CA THR A 95 5.89 1.69 14.58
C THR A 95 5.12 0.62 13.79
N ARG A 96 5.24 -0.65 14.18
CA ARG A 96 4.59 -1.79 13.54
C ARG A 96 3.07 -1.65 13.49
N VAL A 97 2.46 -1.30 14.62
CA VAL A 97 1.00 -1.13 14.73
C VAL A 97 0.53 0.09 13.96
N CYS A 98 1.26 1.20 14.02
CA CYS A 98 0.85 2.44 13.35
C CYS A 98 0.84 2.31 11.82
N TYR A 99 1.77 1.60 11.21
CA TYR A 99 1.70 1.34 9.76
C TYR A 99 0.52 0.45 9.38
N LYS A 100 0.21 -0.59 10.18
CA LYS A 100 -0.99 -1.42 9.96
C LYS A 100 -2.28 -0.59 10.10
N LEU A 101 -2.38 0.23 11.13
CA LEU A 101 -3.50 1.17 11.34
C LEU A 101 -3.66 2.12 10.16
N SER A 102 -2.57 2.76 9.72
CA SER A 102 -2.59 3.66 8.57
C SER A 102 -3.04 2.96 7.29
N ASN A 103 -2.55 1.74 7.05
CA ASN A 103 -2.94 0.94 5.89
C ASN A 103 -4.44 0.62 5.92
N PHE A 104 -4.96 0.08 7.03
CA PHE A 104 -6.39 -0.24 7.10
C PHE A 104 -7.28 1.00 7.02
N ALA A 105 -6.88 2.11 7.65
CA ALA A 105 -7.59 3.38 7.52
C ALA A 105 -7.63 3.88 6.06
N ALA A 106 -6.50 3.81 5.35
CA ALA A 106 -6.43 4.17 3.94
C ALA A 106 -7.33 3.28 3.06
N GLN A 107 -7.42 1.98 3.32
CA GLN A 107 -8.34 1.09 2.61
C GLN A 107 -9.81 1.46 2.84
N CYS A 108 -10.20 1.69 4.10
CA CYS A 108 -11.58 2.04 4.43
C CYS A 108 -11.99 3.40 3.87
N LEU A 109 -11.11 4.40 3.97
CA LEU A 109 -11.48 5.80 3.76
C LEU A 109 -11.02 6.37 2.41
N GLY A 110 -10.03 5.73 1.76
CA GLY A 110 -9.40 6.25 0.56
C GLY A 110 -8.86 7.68 0.74
N ASN A 111 -8.84 8.43 -0.37
CA ASN A 111 -8.22 9.75 -0.46
C ASN A 111 -8.86 10.78 0.49
N ASP A 112 -10.14 10.59 0.85
CA ASP A 112 -10.88 11.50 1.75
C ASP A 112 -10.27 11.58 3.15
N TRP A 113 -9.57 10.53 3.59
CA TRP A 113 -8.93 10.52 4.90
C TRP A 113 -7.88 11.62 5.07
N LEU A 114 -7.04 11.80 4.05
CA LEU A 114 -5.87 12.67 4.11
C LEU A 114 -6.05 13.97 3.33
N ARG A 115 -7.13 14.10 2.54
CA ARG A 115 -7.47 15.30 1.79
C ARG A 115 -7.49 16.59 2.63
N SER A 116 -7.89 16.49 3.90
CA SER A 116 -7.92 17.66 4.81
C SER A 116 -6.61 17.91 5.58
N ASP A 117 -5.59 17.05 5.44
CA ASP A 117 -4.29 17.21 6.09
C ASP A 117 -3.14 16.72 5.19
N LEU A 118 -2.80 17.55 4.20
CA LEU A 118 -1.72 17.28 3.23
C LEU A 118 -0.35 17.18 3.89
N GLN A 119 -0.15 17.81 5.05
CA GLN A 119 1.10 17.72 5.80
C GLN A 119 1.27 16.31 6.39
N PHE A 120 0.18 15.73 6.90
CA PHE A 120 0.21 14.35 7.37
C PHE A 120 0.36 13.35 6.23
N LEU A 121 -0.28 13.60 5.08
CA LEU A 121 -0.06 12.80 3.86
C LEU A 121 1.43 12.73 3.49
N LYS A 122 2.08 13.89 3.38
CA LYS A 122 3.52 13.97 3.05
C LYS A 122 4.39 13.27 4.08
N LEU A 123 4.08 13.44 5.38
CA LEU A 123 4.78 12.78 6.46
C LEU A 123 4.67 11.25 6.33
N LEU A 124 3.46 10.73 6.17
CA LEU A 124 3.20 9.30 6.09
C LEU A 124 3.86 8.68 4.86
N ALA A 125 3.84 9.37 3.71
CA ALA A 125 4.52 8.95 2.50
C ALA A 125 6.04 8.82 2.71
N SER A 126 6.67 9.87 3.26
CA SER A 126 8.11 9.87 3.55
C SER A 126 8.49 8.78 4.55
N LEU A 127 7.73 8.64 5.62
CA LEU A 127 7.99 7.63 6.64
C LEU A 127 7.78 6.21 6.10
N SER A 128 6.76 5.97 5.29
CA SER A 128 6.53 4.65 4.67
C SER A 128 7.67 4.28 3.72
N SER A 129 8.12 5.22 2.88
CA SER A 129 9.25 4.99 1.96
C SER A 129 10.56 4.73 2.72
N GLY A 130 10.85 5.53 3.75
CA GLY A 130 12.01 5.31 4.61
C GLY A 130 11.94 3.99 5.39
N ARG A 131 10.74 3.55 5.78
CA ARG A 131 10.55 2.26 6.46
C ARG A 131 10.74 1.07 5.52
N LEU A 132 10.35 1.18 4.26
CA LEU A 132 10.65 0.15 3.25
C LEU A 132 12.14 -0.12 3.14
N LEU A 133 12.97 0.94 3.10
CA LEU A 133 14.43 0.79 3.09
C LEU A 133 14.92 -0.03 4.30
N VAL A 134 14.43 0.29 5.50
CA VAL A 134 14.83 -0.43 6.73
C VAL A 134 14.37 -1.88 6.72
N ILE A 135 13.18 -2.16 6.19
CA ILE A 135 12.65 -3.53 6.10
C ILE A 135 13.46 -4.37 5.10
N LEU A 136 13.86 -3.76 3.98
CA LEU A 136 14.57 -4.43 2.89
C LEU A 136 16.10 -4.45 3.07
N ASP A 137 16.65 -3.80 4.10
CA ASP A 137 18.10 -3.72 4.34
C ASP A 137 18.72 -5.11 4.62
N GLU A 138 17.97 -6.04 5.22
CA GLU A 138 18.41 -7.41 5.51
C GLU A 138 17.51 -8.45 4.80
N PRO A 139 17.89 -8.94 3.61
CA PRO A 139 17.07 -9.83 2.79
C PRO A 139 16.56 -11.11 3.46
N ASP A 140 17.34 -11.69 4.36
CA ASP A 140 16.99 -12.94 5.04
C ASP A 140 16.04 -12.74 6.25
N LYS A 141 15.71 -11.50 6.61
CA LYS A 141 14.93 -11.17 7.82
C LYS A 141 13.71 -10.29 7.54
N VAL A 142 13.27 -10.21 6.28
CA VAL A 142 12.15 -9.37 5.89
C VAL A 142 10.87 -9.81 6.61
N ASP A 143 10.30 -8.89 7.38
CA ASP A 143 8.98 -9.04 8.00
C ASP A 143 7.90 -8.75 6.95
N ILE A 144 7.29 -9.80 6.41
CA ILE A 144 6.31 -9.73 5.32
C ILE A 144 5.07 -8.91 5.71
N ASP A 145 4.62 -8.99 6.96
CA ASP A 145 3.46 -8.23 7.42
C ASP A 145 3.75 -6.73 7.40
N GLN A 146 4.94 -6.35 7.85
CA GLN A 146 5.39 -4.95 7.83
C GLN A 146 5.61 -4.45 6.41
N LEU A 147 6.20 -5.29 5.55
CA LEU A 147 6.39 -4.98 4.14
C LEU A 147 5.04 -4.73 3.46
N ASN A 148 4.08 -5.63 3.66
CA ASN A 148 2.74 -5.50 3.09
C ASN A 148 2.07 -4.19 3.52
N ALA A 149 2.12 -3.84 4.82
CA ALA A 149 1.53 -2.59 5.30
C ALA A 149 2.17 -1.36 4.64
N CYS A 150 3.50 -1.35 4.47
CA CYS A 150 4.20 -0.24 3.84
C CYS A 150 3.92 -0.16 2.34
N LEU A 151 3.94 -1.28 1.61
CA LEU A 151 3.66 -1.31 0.17
C LEU A 151 2.22 -0.93 -0.14
N ARG A 152 1.23 -1.42 0.63
CA ARG A 152 -0.16 -0.98 0.49
C ARG A 152 -0.33 0.53 0.69
N LEU A 153 0.46 1.13 1.58
CA LEU A 153 0.48 2.59 1.72
C LEU A 153 1.11 3.27 0.50
N GLN A 154 2.15 2.70 -0.10
CA GLN A 154 2.71 3.23 -1.35
C GLN A 154 1.72 3.12 -2.52
N GLU A 155 1.03 1.97 -2.66
CA GLU A 155 -0.08 1.80 -3.62
C GLU A 155 -1.15 2.88 -3.41
N PHE A 156 -1.52 3.14 -2.16
CA PHE A 156 -2.43 4.24 -1.83
C PHE A 156 -1.91 5.63 -2.24
N PHE A 157 -0.60 5.90 -2.11
CA PHE A 157 -0.02 7.19 -2.56
C PHE A 157 0.05 7.31 -4.08
N ILE A 158 0.27 6.20 -4.80
CA ILE A 158 0.12 6.13 -6.25
C ILE A 158 -1.33 6.53 -6.63
N GLY A 159 -2.32 5.89 -6.01
CA GLY A 159 -3.74 6.22 -6.24
C GLY A 159 -4.10 7.69 -5.92
N CYS A 160 -3.44 8.31 -4.94
CA CYS A 160 -3.63 9.73 -4.66
C CYS A 160 -3.22 10.65 -5.82
N VAL A 161 -2.20 10.25 -6.60
CA VAL A 161 -1.67 11.01 -7.75
C VAL A 161 -2.52 10.77 -9.01
N GLU A 162 -3.01 9.54 -9.20
CA GLU A 162 -3.76 9.15 -10.40
C GLU A 162 -5.25 9.47 -10.38
N ASP A 163 -5.93 9.34 -9.23
CA ASP A 163 -7.40 9.42 -9.12
C ASP A 163 -7.95 10.86 -9.23
N ASP A 164 -7.92 11.45 -10.43
CA ASP A 164 -8.41 12.82 -10.73
C ASP A 164 -7.98 13.81 -9.63
N ALA A 165 -6.67 13.95 -9.46
CA ALA A 165 -6.00 14.62 -8.34
C ALA A 165 -6.18 16.15 -8.29
N GLU A 166 -7.37 16.69 -8.62
CA GLU A 166 -7.72 18.11 -8.50
C GLU A 166 -7.53 18.67 -7.08
N TRP A 167 -7.44 17.77 -6.08
CA TRP A 167 -7.23 18.13 -4.67
C TRP A 167 -5.76 18.25 -4.27
N LEU A 168 -4.82 17.79 -5.10
CA LEU A 168 -3.38 17.98 -4.91
C LEU A 168 -2.90 19.12 -5.82
N SER A 169 -2.04 19.98 -5.27
CA SER A 169 -1.23 20.88 -6.11
C SER A 169 -0.12 20.11 -6.83
N ASP A 170 0.41 20.68 -7.92
CA ASP A 170 1.54 20.11 -8.66
C ASP A 170 2.74 19.80 -7.74
N ASP A 171 3.02 20.67 -6.76
CA ASP A 171 4.09 20.46 -5.78
C ASP A 171 3.83 19.24 -4.88
N GLU A 172 2.57 18.98 -4.54
CA GLU A 172 2.15 17.85 -3.72
C GLU A 172 2.15 16.54 -4.51
N ALA A 173 1.63 16.56 -5.74
CA ALA A 173 1.67 15.43 -6.64
C ALA A 173 3.12 15.03 -6.97
N THR A 174 3.97 16.02 -7.28
CA THR A 174 5.41 15.81 -7.53
C THR A 174 6.09 15.18 -6.31
N PHE A 175 5.83 15.70 -5.11
CA PHE A 175 6.40 15.14 -3.89
C PHE A 175 6.01 13.67 -3.66
N LEU A 176 4.74 13.32 -3.89
CA LEU A 176 4.27 11.94 -3.76
C LEU A 176 4.92 11.05 -4.82
N SER A 177 4.95 11.51 -6.08
CA SER A 177 5.61 10.81 -7.18
C SER A 177 7.08 10.50 -6.88
N GLU A 178 7.86 11.48 -6.42
CA GLU A 178 9.25 11.28 -6.01
C GLU A 178 9.39 10.29 -4.83
N THR A 179 8.40 10.24 -3.94
CA THR A 179 8.41 9.33 -2.79
C THR A 179 8.13 7.89 -3.22
N CYS A 180 7.16 7.68 -4.11
CA CYS A 180 6.84 6.38 -4.70
C CYS A 180 7.99 5.88 -5.59
N GLN A 181 8.63 6.78 -6.34
CA GLN A 181 9.83 6.50 -7.13
C GLN A 181 10.96 5.98 -6.23
N LYS A 182 11.26 6.67 -5.12
CA LYS A 182 12.29 6.21 -4.15
C LYS A 182 11.97 4.81 -3.60
N ALA A 183 10.71 4.58 -3.23
CA ALA A 183 10.28 3.26 -2.75
C ALA A 183 10.50 2.18 -3.83
N CYS A 184 10.15 2.47 -5.09
CA CYS A 184 10.36 1.57 -6.21
C CYS A 184 11.85 1.30 -6.47
N THR A 185 12.70 2.34 -6.41
CA THR A 185 14.15 2.20 -6.51
C THR A 185 14.69 1.23 -5.46
N PHE A 186 14.30 1.38 -4.19
CA PHE A 186 14.75 0.46 -3.13
C PHE A 186 14.33 -0.99 -3.37
N ILE A 187 13.11 -1.20 -3.88
CA ILE A 187 12.63 -2.54 -4.24
C ILE A 187 13.46 -3.13 -5.38
N CYS A 188 13.79 -2.33 -6.40
CA CYS A 188 14.60 -2.79 -7.52
C CYS A 188 16.03 -3.14 -7.07
N GLU A 189 16.66 -2.28 -6.27
CA GLU A 189 17.99 -2.51 -5.70
C GLU A 189 18.00 -3.78 -4.83
N TYR A 190 16.96 -3.96 -4.02
CA TYR A 190 16.77 -5.15 -3.19
C TYR A 190 16.71 -6.45 -4.02
N VAL A 191 15.89 -6.48 -5.07
CA VAL A 191 15.74 -7.67 -5.92
C VAL A 191 17.05 -8.00 -6.64
N ILE A 192 17.77 -6.98 -7.13
CA ILE A 192 19.10 -7.14 -7.72
C ILE A 192 20.09 -7.72 -6.70
N GLU A 193 20.04 -7.24 -5.45
CA GLU A 193 20.94 -7.73 -4.41
C GLU A 193 20.62 -9.17 -4.00
N CYS A 194 19.34 -9.55 -3.95
CA CYS A 194 18.92 -10.93 -3.74
C CYS A 194 19.46 -11.87 -4.83
N ASP A 195 19.42 -11.46 -6.10
CA ASP A 195 19.95 -12.25 -7.21
C ASP A 195 21.48 -12.44 -7.09
N LYS A 196 22.22 -11.37 -6.77
CA LYS A 196 23.67 -11.46 -6.51
C LYS A 196 24.02 -12.40 -5.36
N GLN A 197 23.22 -12.39 -4.30
CA GLN A 197 23.40 -13.26 -3.13
C GLN A 197 22.85 -14.66 -3.37
N SER A 198 22.27 -14.93 -4.54
CA SER A 198 21.64 -16.21 -4.90
C SER A 198 20.55 -16.64 -3.90
N ILE A 199 19.78 -15.67 -3.39
CA ILE A 199 18.64 -15.95 -2.51
C ILE A 199 17.57 -16.68 -3.31
N ASP A 200 17.12 -17.82 -2.80
CA ASP A 200 16.22 -18.73 -3.49
C ASP A 200 14.79 -18.17 -3.55
N ILE A 201 14.34 -17.83 -4.76
CA ILE A 201 13.01 -17.25 -5.04
C ILE A 201 11.87 -18.18 -4.56
N PRO A 202 11.86 -19.50 -4.84
CA PRO A 202 10.87 -20.44 -4.31
C PRO A 202 10.65 -20.39 -2.80
N GLN A 203 11.71 -20.19 -2.01
CA GLN A 203 11.60 -20.14 -0.54
C GLN A 203 10.99 -18.83 -0.04
N ASN A 204 11.09 -17.78 -0.85
CA ASN A 204 10.61 -16.43 -0.53
C ASN A 204 9.54 -15.95 -1.53
N LEU A 205 8.75 -16.87 -2.09
CA LEU A 205 7.83 -16.56 -3.18
C LEU A 205 6.86 -15.43 -2.83
N ASN A 206 6.26 -15.46 -1.63
CA ASN A 206 5.33 -14.42 -1.18
C ASN A 206 5.98 -13.03 -1.13
N LEU A 207 7.25 -12.94 -0.72
CA LEU A 207 8.01 -11.70 -0.71
C LEU A 207 8.11 -11.13 -2.13
N PHE A 208 8.63 -11.95 -3.05
CA PHE A 208 8.85 -11.52 -4.42
C PHE A 208 7.54 -11.21 -5.16
N LEU A 209 6.46 -11.94 -4.89
CA LEU A 209 5.13 -11.63 -5.43
C LEU A 209 4.62 -10.27 -4.95
N THR A 210 4.75 -9.96 -3.65
CA THR A 210 4.36 -8.66 -3.12
C THR A 210 5.18 -7.52 -3.75
N LEU A 211 6.50 -7.68 -3.85
CA LEU A 211 7.38 -6.69 -4.48
C LEU A 211 7.04 -6.49 -5.96
N SER A 212 6.77 -7.58 -6.68
CA SER A 212 6.40 -7.55 -8.10
C SER A 212 5.09 -6.80 -8.32
N ARG A 213 4.07 -7.03 -7.48
CA ARG A 213 2.79 -6.34 -7.59
C ARG A 213 2.96 -4.83 -7.55
N TYR A 214 3.66 -4.34 -6.52
CA TYR A 214 3.91 -2.91 -6.39
C TYR A 214 4.73 -2.36 -7.56
N PHE A 215 5.77 -3.07 -7.99
CA PHE A 215 6.59 -2.67 -9.13
C PHE A 215 5.75 -2.50 -10.39
N TYR A 216 4.89 -3.48 -10.71
CA TYR A 216 4.04 -3.41 -11.90
C TYR A 216 2.98 -2.31 -11.81
N GLU A 217 2.33 -2.13 -10.66
CA GLU A 217 1.38 -1.03 -10.44
C GLU A 217 2.06 0.34 -10.64
N PHE A 218 3.29 0.49 -10.14
CA PHE A 218 4.08 1.70 -10.37
C PHE A 218 4.47 1.89 -11.85
N LEU A 219 4.76 0.82 -12.60
CA LEU A 219 5.05 0.95 -14.03
C LEU A 219 3.80 1.28 -14.86
N GLU A 220 2.64 0.70 -14.52
CA GLU A 220 1.36 0.89 -15.21
C GLU A 220 0.96 2.37 -15.26
N ILE A 221 1.26 3.12 -14.20
CA ILE A 221 0.98 4.56 -14.11
C ILE A 221 2.10 5.44 -14.72
N GLY A 222 2.94 4.87 -15.59
CA GLY A 222 4.02 5.60 -16.26
C GLY A 222 5.31 5.76 -15.43
N GLY A 223 5.44 5.09 -14.29
CA GLY A 223 6.62 5.17 -13.41
C GLY A 223 7.94 4.76 -14.07
N ALA A 224 7.89 4.02 -15.18
CA ALA A 224 9.06 3.70 -16.00
C ALA A 224 9.84 4.95 -16.45
N GLN A 225 9.14 6.05 -16.74
CA GLN A 225 9.74 7.28 -17.27
C GLN A 225 10.58 8.03 -16.22
N ILE A 226 10.31 7.78 -14.94
CA ILE A 226 11.00 8.44 -13.83
C ILE A 226 12.03 7.53 -13.16
N LEU A 227 12.09 6.24 -13.49
CA LEU A 227 13.16 5.36 -12.99
C LEU A 227 14.44 5.48 -13.82
N GLU A 228 15.57 5.18 -13.19
CA GLU A 228 16.83 5.10 -13.93
C GLU A 228 16.81 3.93 -14.91
N GLN A 229 17.07 4.20 -16.19
CA GLN A 229 17.06 3.19 -17.25
C GLN A 229 17.98 2.00 -16.93
N ASN A 230 19.19 2.27 -16.41
CA ASN A 230 20.14 1.22 -16.02
C ASN A 230 19.60 0.30 -14.90
N LEU A 231 18.68 0.80 -14.07
CA LEU A 231 18.04 0.02 -13.01
C LEU A 231 16.97 -0.89 -13.61
N LEU A 232 16.12 -0.33 -14.49
CA LEU A 232 15.10 -1.08 -15.22
C LEU A 232 15.71 -2.23 -16.02
N GLU A 233 16.74 -1.97 -16.81
CA GLU A 233 17.42 -2.99 -17.63
C GLU A 233 17.95 -4.18 -16.80
N LYS A 234 18.37 -3.92 -15.55
CA LYS A 234 18.88 -4.95 -14.65
C LYS A 234 17.77 -5.72 -13.93
N VAL A 235 16.71 -5.03 -13.53
CA VAL A 235 15.67 -5.60 -12.66
C VAL A 235 14.56 -6.28 -13.45
N SER A 236 14.22 -5.80 -14.66
CA SER A 236 13.13 -6.34 -15.47
C SER A 236 13.27 -7.85 -15.73
N PRO A 237 14.45 -8.39 -16.12
CA PRO A 237 14.62 -9.82 -16.31
C PRO A 237 14.41 -10.65 -15.02
N LEU A 238 14.66 -10.05 -13.85
CA LEU A 238 14.49 -10.72 -12.55
C LEU A 238 13.01 -10.82 -12.19
N PHE A 239 12.24 -9.74 -12.39
CA PHE A 239 10.79 -9.76 -12.20
C PHE A 239 10.07 -10.64 -13.23
N GLU A 240 10.57 -10.71 -14.47
CA GLU A 240 10.14 -11.70 -15.47
C GLU A 240 10.38 -13.14 -15.01
N LYS A 241 11.56 -13.44 -14.46
CA LYS A 241 11.88 -14.77 -13.92
C LYS A 241 10.96 -15.16 -12.74
N ILE A 242 10.65 -14.20 -11.86
CA ILE A 242 9.71 -14.40 -10.76
C ILE A 242 8.31 -14.73 -11.31
N SER A 243 7.85 -13.97 -12.30
CA SER A 243 6.50 -14.10 -12.86
C SER A 243 6.33 -15.35 -13.73
N SER A 244 7.35 -15.71 -14.51
CA SER A 244 7.38 -16.93 -15.35
C SER A 244 7.61 -18.21 -14.54
N GLY A 245 8.27 -18.12 -13.37
CA GLY A 245 8.50 -19.21 -12.45
C GLY A 245 7.27 -19.63 -11.63
N GLY A 246 6.19 -18.83 -11.62
CA GLY A 246 4.96 -19.17 -10.91
C GLY A 246 3.81 -18.18 -11.08
N PHE A 247 2.82 -18.55 -11.89
CA PHE A 247 1.39 -18.27 -11.68
C PHE A 247 0.88 -16.81 -11.60
N LEU A 248 1.50 -15.85 -12.28
CA LEU A 248 0.80 -14.61 -12.65
C LEU A 248 0.30 -14.73 -14.09
N ASN A 249 -1.00 -14.50 -14.30
CA ASN A 249 -1.61 -14.56 -15.62
C ASN A 249 -0.92 -13.58 -16.57
N PHE A 250 -0.42 -14.14 -17.67
CA PHE A 250 0.31 -13.53 -18.77
C PHE A 250 -0.35 -12.27 -19.37
N GLU A 251 -1.63 -12.02 -19.10
CA GLU A 251 -2.39 -10.89 -19.63
C GLU A 251 -1.95 -9.52 -19.07
N PHE A 252 -1.44 -9.45 -17.84
CA PHE A 252 -0.87 -8.20 -17.28
C PHE A 252 0.50 -7.86 -17.90
N PHE A 253 1.23 -8.89 -18.34
CA PHE A 253 2.58 -8.77 -18.87
C PHE A 253 2.62 -8.21 -20.31
N ILE A 254 1.62 -8.57 -21.13
CA ILE A 254 1.55 -8.13 -22.53
C ILE A 254 1.20 -6.63 -22.64
N PHE A 255 0.37 -6.10 -21.75
CA PHE A 255 -0.02 -4.68 -21.81
C PHE A 255 1.16 -3.74 -21.52
N LEU A 256 1.98 -4.06 -20.51
CA LEU A 256 3.14 -3.25 -20.11
C LEU A 256 4.29 -3.28 -21.11
N PHE A 257 4.55 -4.42 -21.77
CA PHE A 257 5.60 -4.48 -22.81
C PHE A 257 5.18 -3.79 -24.12
N ILE A 258 3.89 -3.84 -24.49
CA ILE A 258 3.41 -3.17 -25.71
C ILE A 258 3.45 -1.64 -25.58
N GLU A 259 3.28 -1.06 -24.39
CA GLU A 259 3.40 0.39 -24.21
C GLU A 259 4.85 0.89 -24.15
N ILE A 260 5.78 0.09 -23.60
CA ILE A 260 7.21 0.46 -23.55
C ILE A 260 7.86 0.37 -24.95
N ASP A 261 7.45 -0.58 -25.81
CA ASP A 261 7.96 -0.70 -27.19
C ASP A 261 7.32 0.30 -28.18
N ASN A 262 6.29 1.05 -27.79
CA ASN A 262 5.60 2.01 -28.68
C ASN A 262 6.18 3.44 -28.66
N THR A 263 7.26 3.67 -27.91
CA THR A 263 8.03 4.93 -27.99
C THR A 263 9.29 4.75 -28.84
N GLU A 264 9.08 4.94 -30.15
CA GLU A 264 10.05 5.23 -31.24
C GLU A 264 11.04 4.14 -31.71
N GLU A 265 10.82 3.72 -32.98
CA GLU A 265 11.80 3.21 -33.96
C GLU A 265 12.78 2.10 -33.52
N CYS A 266 12.38 0.84 -33.63
CA CYS A 266 13.34 -0.24 -33.94
C CYS A 266 12.75 -1.32 -34.86
N GLU A 267 13.51 -1.60 -35.92
CA GLU A 267 13.19 -2.53 -37.00
C GLU A 267 13.05 -3.99 -36.52
N GLN A 268 12.01 -4.65 -37.05
CA GLN A 268 11.83 -6.10 -37.22
C GLN A 268 12.87 -7.03 -36.56
N ILE A 269 12.52 -7.58 -35.39
CA ILE A 269 13.07 -8.85 -34.94
C ILE A 269 12.00 -9.93 -35.13
N SER A 270 12.25 -10.84 -36.07
CA SER A 270 11.40 -12.00 -36.32
C SER A 270 11.51 -13.00 -35.16
N LEU A 271 10.39 -13.28 -34.49
CA LEU A 271 10.28 -14.39 -33.53
C LEU A 271 10.40 -15.73 -34.28
N PRO A 272 11.17 -16.72 -33.77
CA PRO A 272 11.16 -18.07 -34.32
C PRO A 272 9.84 -18.76 -34.01
N SER A 273 9.26 -19.40 -35.01
CA SER A 273 8.07 -20.24 -34.90
C SER A 273 8.29 -21.37 -33.90
N LEU A 274 7.50 -21.38 -32.84
CA LEU A 274 7.31 -22.55 -31.98
C LEU A 274 6.33 -23.49 -32.67
N ASP A 275 6.86 -24.58 -33.25
CA ASP A 275 6.06 -25.76 -33.60
C ASP A 275 5.63 -26.47 -32.32
N LEU A 276 4.32 -26.54 -32.09
CA LEU A 276 3.64 -27.53 -31.25
C LEU A 276 2.66 -28.32 -32.12
#